data_AF-A0A383CE52-F1
#
_entry.id   AF-A0A383CE52-F1
#
_cell.length_a   1.000
_cell.length_b   1.000
_cell.length_c   1.000
_cell.angle_alpha   90.00
_cell.angle_beta   90.00
_cell.angle_gamma   90.00
#
_symmetry.space_group_name_H-M   'P 1'
#
loop_
_entity.id
_entity.type
_entity.pdbx_description
1 polymer ?
#
loop_
_entity_poly.entity_id
_entity_poly.type
_entity_poly.pdbx_seq_one_letter_code
_entity_poly.pdbx_strand_id
1 'polypeptide(L)'
;MEFFGQFLVKEGAITVEQLREALDLMASENLRLGQVAVEQGLLSESEANDINREQRYTDKPFGSIAVKLGLITDVQLKDLLRIQNQRRVRIGEALVRLKHLNAEALVSELRKFKSEDHRFAVQPRDLPGYLDDNRIAEYVLELVPRVALRTSRVQIKVPRHCTRIERMAPK
;
A
#
# COMPACT_ATOMS: atom_id res chain seq x y z
N MET A 1 1.55 -10.11 2.22
CA MET A 1 1.27 -8.91 3.01
C MET A 1 -0.14 -9.09 3.49
N GLU A 2 -0.35 -9.04 4.80
CA GLU A 2 -1.69 -9.09 5.36
C GLU A 2 -2.27 -7.68 5.39
N PHE A 3 -3.53 -7.51 5.01
CA PHE A 3 -4.19 -6.21 5.11
C PHE A 3 -4.54 -5.95 6.58
N PHE A 4 -4.41 -4.70 7.04
CA PHE A 4 -4.68 -4.35 8.44
C PHE A 4 -6.08 -4.80 8.91
N GLY A 5 -7.10 -4.71 8.07
CA GLY A 5 -8.44 -5.23 8.40
C GLY A 5 -8.48 -6.75 8.63
N GLN A 6 -7.69 -7.53 7.89
CA GLN A 6 -7.60 -8.99 8.10
C GLN A 6 -6.87 -9.31 9.39
N PHE A 7 -5.80 -8.56 9.69
CA PHE A 7 -5.07 -8.68 10.96
C PHE A 7 -6.00 -8.45 12.16
N LEU A 8 -6.82 -7.39 12.13
CA LEU A 8 -7.78 -7.11 13.21
C LEU A 8 -8.79 -8.23 13.43
N VAL A 9 -9.24 -8.90 12.36
CA VAL A 9 -10.14 -10.07 12.46
C VAL A 9 -9.42 -11.26 13.08
N LYS A 10 -8.16 -11.51 12.72
CA LYS A 10 -7.36 -12.61 13.28
C LYS A 10 -7.04 -12.43 14.76
N GLU A 11 -6.73 -11.21 15.18
CA GLU A 11 -6.51 -10.87 16.59
C GLU A 11 -7.81 -10.86 17.40
N GLY A 12 -8.97 -11.02 16.76
CA GLY A 12 -10.28 -10.97 17.41
C GLY A 12 -10.68 -9.57 17.88
N ALA A 13 -10.01 -8.52 17.37
CA ALA A 13 -10.31 -7.14 17.71
C ALA A 13 -11.61 -6.64 17.04
N ILE A 14 -11.96 -7.20 15.88
CA ILE A 14 -13.22 -6.95 15.16
C ILE A 14 -13.75 -8.25 14.54
N THR A 15 -15.04 -8.30 14.21
CA THR A 15 -15.65 -9.39 13.42
C THR A 15 -15.58 -9.12 11.92
N VAL A 16 -15.87 -10.16 11.11
CA VAL A 16 -15.94 -10.04 9.65
C VAL A 16 -17.07 -9.10 9.22
N GLU A 17 -18.19 -9.11 9.94
CA GLU A 17 -19.33 -8.23 9.72
C GLU A 17 -18.97 -6.77 10.00
N GLN A 18 -18.28 -6.50 11.12
CA GLN A 18 -17.81 -5.15 11.45
C GLN A 18 -16.79 -4.62 10.43
N LEU A 19 -15.92 -5.50 9.93
CA LEU A 19 -15.00 -5.17 8.85
C LEU A 19 -15.78 -4.82 7.57
N ARG A 20 -16.83 -5.59 7.25
CA ARG A 20 -17.67 -5.33 6.08
C ARG A 20 -18.39 -3.99 6.19
N GLU A 21 -18.99 -3.68 7.33
CA GLU A 21 -19.65 -2.38 7.55
C GLU A 21 -18.67 -1.21 7.39
N ALA A 22 -17.45 -1.35 7.89
CA ALA A 22 -16.41 -0.34 7.71
C ALA A 22 -15.99 -0.18 6.23
N LEU A 23 -15.93 -1.28 5.47
CA LEU A 23 -15.67 -1.22 4.03
C LEU A 23 -16.83 -0.55 3.27
N ASP A 24 -18.07 -0.82 3.65
CA ASP A 24 -19.25 -0.20 3.05
C ASP A 24 -19.28 1.30 3.32
N LEU A 25 -18.94 1.75 4.53
CA LEU A 25 -18.77 3.18 4.87
C LEU A 25 -17.65 3.82 4.05
N MET A 26 -16.51 3.13 3.92
CA MET A 26 -15.43 3.63 3.08
C MET A 26 -15.85 3.74 1.62
N ALA A 27 -16.68 2.82 1.11
CA ALA A 27 -17.14 2.85 -0.27
C ALA A 27 -18.16 3.97 -0.53
N SER A 28 -18.96 4.35 0.48
CA SER A 28 -19.92 5.44 0.37
C SER A 28 -19.28 6.83 0.52
N GLU A 29 -18.26 6.96 1.39
CA GLU A 29 -17.64 8.27 1.68
C GLU A 29 -16.43 8.60 0.80
N ASN A 30 -15.67 7.60 0.34
CA ASN A 30 -14.47 7.87 -0.44
C ASN A 30 -14.81 8.26 -1.89
N LEU A 31 -14.67 9.55 -2.17
CA LEU A 31 -14.87 10.09 -3.51
C LEU A 31 -13.87 9.53 -4.52
N ARG A 32 -14.38 9.25 -5.72
CA ARG A 32 -13.56 8.93 -6.89
C ARG A 32 -12.86 10.19 -7.38
N LEU A 33 -11.72 10.00 -8.06
CA LEU A 33 -10.91 11.13 -8.53
C LEU A 33 -11.71 12.08 -9.44
N GLY A 34 -12.57 11.53 -10.30
CA GLY A 34 -13.46 12.34 -11.15
C GLY A 34 -14.49 13.17 -10.36
N GLN A 35 -15.03 12.64 -9.26
CA GLN A 35 -15.94 13.41 -8.40
C GLN A 35 -15.19 14.56 -7.71
N VAL A 36 -13.97 14.30 -7.21
CA VAL A 36 -13.12 15.35 -6.63
C VAL A 36 -12.79 16.42 -7.68
N ALA A 37 -12.52 16.02 -8.93
CA ALA A 37 -12.22 16.96 -10.01
C ALA A 37 -13.41 17.89 -10.35
N VAL A 38 -14.63 17.35 -10.31
CA VAL A 38 -15.86 18.15 -10.49
C VAL A 38 -16.09 19.09 -9.31
N GLU A 39 -15.93 18.62 -8.07
CA GLU A 39 -16.04 19.48 -6.87
C GLU A 39 -15.01 20.62 -6.84
N GLN A 40 -13.82 20.41 -7.41
CA GLN A 40 -12.79 21.45 -7.51
C GLN A 40 -13.00 22.39 -8.71
N GLY A 41 -14.05 22.19 -9.52
CA GLY A 41 -14.32 22.99 -10.71
C GLY A 41 -13.29 22.82 -11.83
N LEU A 42 -12.48 21.75 -11.78
CA LEU A 42 -11.46 21.45 -12.80
C LEU A 42 -12.05 20.69 -13.99
N LEU A 43 -13.13 19.96 -13.77
CA LEU A 43 -13.88 19.24 -14.80
C LEU A 43 -15.37 19.50 -14.61
N SER A 44 -16.12 19.54 -15.71
CA SER A 44 -17.57 19.43 -15.70
C SER A 44 -18.02 17.97 -15.52
N GLU A 45 -19.27 17.76 -15.13
CA GLU A 45 -19.86 16.42 -15.07
C GLU A 45 -19.83 15.70 -16.42
N SER A 46 -20.01 16.44 -17.52
CA SER A 46 -19.93 15.90 -18.89
C SER A 46 -18.52 15.38 -19.18
N GLU A 47 -17.49 16.18 -18.91
CA GLU A 47 -16.09 15.79 -19.15
C GLU A 47 -15.69 14.60 -18.28
N ALA A 48 -16.12 14.57 -17.02
CA ALA A 48 -15.88 13.43 -16.15
C ALA A 48 -16.57 12.15 -16.68
N ASN A 49 -17.77 12.25 -17.23
CA ASN A 49 -18.48 11.14 -17.86
C ASN A 49 -17.79 10.67 -19.16
N ASP A 50 -17.25 11.59 -19.96
CA ASP A 50 -16.47 11.27 -21.15
C ASP A 50 -15.20 10.48 -20.81
N ILE A 51 -14.45 10.93 -19.79
CA ILE A 51 -13.27 10.20 -19.29
C ILE A 51 -13.68 8.82 -18.75
N ASN A 52 -14.76 8.73 -17.98
CA ASN A 52 -15.26 7.45 -17.45
C ASN A 52 -15.65 6.49 -18.59
N ARG A 53 -16.22 7.01 -19.68
CA ARG A 53 -16.52 6.21 -20.87
C ARG A 53 -15.24 5.71 -21.51
N GLU A 54 -14.24 6.59 -21.73
CA GLU A 54 -12.96 6.19 -22.32
C GLU A 54 -12.22 5.16 -21.45
N GLN A 55 -12.28 5.29 -20.12
CA GLN A 55 -11.71 4.31 -19.18
C GLN A 55 -12.37 2.91 -19.29
N ARG A 56 -13.62 2.80 -19.75
CA ARG A 56 -14.24 1.47 -19.99
C ARG A 56 -13.65 0.75 -21.20
N TYR A 57 -13.11 1.50 -22.15
CA TYR A 57 -12.52 0.96 -23.39
C TYR A 57 -10.99 0.94 -23.35
N THR A 58 -10.37 1.57 -22.34
CA THR A 58 -8.92 1.66 -22.20
C THR A 58 -8.51 1.25 -20.79
N ASP A 59 -7.50 0.38 -20.66
CA ASP A 59 -6.95 -0.04 -19.36
C ASP A 59 -6.07 1.05 -18.72
N LYS A 60 -6.51 2.32 -18.80
CA LYS A 60 -5.78 3.50 -18.33
C LYS A 60 -6.49 4.13 -17.14
N PRO A 61 -5.73 4.68 -16.16
CA PRO A 61 -6.32 5.36 -15.03
C PRO A 61 -6.95 6.69 -15.46
N PHE A 62 -8.09 7.04 -14.85
CA PHE A 62 -8.85 8.28 -15.06
C PHE A 62 -7.95 9.51 -15.23
N GLY A 63 -7.02 9.73 -14.30
CA GLY A 63 -6.13 10.90 -14.34
C GLY A 63 -5.23 10.97 -15.58
N SER A 64 -4.72 9.82 -16.05
CA SER A 64 -3.90 9.78 -17.26
C SER A 64 -4.70 10.09 -18.53
N ILE A 65 -5.97 9.67 -18.56
CA ILE A 65 -6.89 9.97 -19.67
C ILE A 65 -7.20 11.47 -19.65
N ALA A 66 -7.53 12.03 -18.49
CA ALA A 66 -7.82 13.45 -18.34
C ALA A 66 -6.66 14.37 -18.78
N VAL A 67 -5.41 14.00 -18.45
CA VAL A 67 -4.21 14.71 -18.93
C VAL A 67 -4.02 14.56 -20.44
N LYS A 68 -4.20 13.34 -20.97
CA LYS A 68 -4.08 13.07 -22.41
C LYS A 68 -5.12 13.83 -23.25
N LEU A 69 -6.33 14.03 -22.73
CA LEU A 69 -7.38 14.81 -23.35
C LEU A 69 -7.16 16.32 -23.23
N GLY A 70 -6.13 16.77 -22.50
CA GLY A 70 -5.85 18.19 -22.29
C GLY A 70 -6.83 18.89 -21.35
N LEU A 71 -7.66 18.13 -20.62
CA LEU A 71 -8.68 18.67 -19.72
C LEU A 71 -8.08 19.14 -18.39
N ILE A 72 -7.02 18.47 -17.93
CA ILE A 72 -6.25 18.86 -16.75
C ILE A 72 -4.75 18.74 -17.03
N THR A 73 -3.95 19.49 -16.29
CA THR A 73 -2.48 19.41 -16.32
C THR A 73 -1.94 18.37 -15.32
N ASP A 74 -0.71 17.91 -15.48
CA ASP A 74 -0.04 17.04 -14.50
C ASP A 74 0.05 17.66 -13.10
N VAL A 75 0.16 18.98 -13.01
CA VAL A 75 0.18 19.71 -11.73
C VAL A 75 -1.19 19.62 -11.06
N GLN A 76 -2.27 19.91 -11.80
CA GLN A 76 -3.64 19.79 -11.30
C GLN A 76 -3.99 18.34 -10.93
N LEU A 77 -3.51 17.36 -11.69
CA LEU A 77 -3.68 15.94 -11.35
C LEU A 77 -3.02 15.59 -10.01
N LYS A 78 -1.79 16.06 -9.76
CA LYS A 78 -1.10 15.85 -8.47
C LYS A 78 -1.87 16.51 -7.32
N ASP A 79 -2.39 17.71 -7.52
CA ASP A 79 -3.21 18.39 -6.52
C ASP A 79 -4.51 17.65 -6.23
N LEU A 80 -5.21 17.16 -7.25
CA LEU A 80 -6.41 16.34 -7.10
C LEU A 80 -6.13 15.06 -6.31
N LEU A 81 -5.04 14.35 -6.63
CA LEU A 81 -4.64 13.16 -5.89
C LEU A 81 -4.30 13.49 -4.42
N ARG A 82 -3.69 14.64 -4.16
CA ARG A 82 -3.42 15.11 -2.79
C ARG A 82 -4.72 15.35 -2.03
N ILE A 83 -5.67 16.08 -2.62
CA ILE A 83 -6.98 16.38 -2.01
C ILE A 83 -7.76 15.08 -1.76
N GLN A 84 -7.81 14.18 -2.74
CA GLN A 84 -8.48 12.89 -2.60
C GLN A 84 -7.87 12.07 -1.45
N ASN A 85 -6.54 12.00 -1.37
CA ASN A 85 -5.85 11.26 -0.31
C ASN A 85 -6.04 11.86 1.09
N GLN A 86 -6.18 13.19 1.19
CA GLN A 86 -6.45 13.87 2.46
C GLN A 86 -7.85 13.60 2.98
N ARG A 87 -8.85 13.56 2.09
CA ARG A 87 -10.25 13.30 2.45
C ARG A 87 -10.59 11.82 2.60
N ARG A 88 -9.70 10.93 2.16
CA ARG A 88 -9.94 9.49 2.16
C ARG A 88 -10.05 8.95 3.58
N VAL A 89 -11.22 8.39 3.90
CA VAL A 89 -11.47 7.64 5.11
C VAL A 89 -10.69 6.33 5.06
N ARG A 90 -9.88 6.11 6.08
CA ARG A 90 -9.09 4.86 6.25
C ARG A 90 -9.91 3.84 7.03
N ILE A 91 -9.58 2.57 6.87
CA ILE A 91 -10.30 1.48 7.55
C ILE A 91 -10.32 1.63 9.08
N GLY A 92 -9.20 2.04 9.69
CA GLY A 92 -9.15 2.28 11.13
C GLY A 92 -10.05 3.42 11.57
N GLU A 93 -10.16 4.48 10.77
CA GLU A 93 -11.04 5.61 11.05
C GLU A 93 -12.51 5.21 10.89
N ALA A 94 -12.85 4.46 9.84
CA ALA A 94 -14.19 3.91 9.64
C ALA A 94 -14.64 3.04 10.82
N LEU A 95 -13.76 2.15 11.31
CA LEU A 95 -14.04 1.29 12.47
C LEU A 95 -14.27 2.10 13.76
N VAL A 96 -13.54 3.20 13.95
CA VAL A 96 -13.73 4.10 15.09
C VAL A 96 -15.04 4.88 14.99
N ARG A 97 -15.39 5.39 13.80
CA ARG A 97 -16.65 6.09 13.55
C ARG A 97 -17.87 5.19 13.79
N LEU A 98 -17.77 3.92 13.38
CA LEU A 98 -18.81 2.91 13.61
C LEU A 98 -18.85 2.38 15.05
N LYS A 99 -17.96 2.85 15.94
CA LYS A 99 -17.82 2.39 17.33
C LYS A 99 -17.48 0.90 17.48
N HIS A 100 -16.98 0.26 16.42
CA HIS A 100 -16.50 -1.12 16.45
C HIS A 100 -15.12 -1.23 17.10
N LEU A 101 -14.34 -0.15 17.07
CA LEU A 101 -13.03 -0.04 17.68
C LEU A 101 -12.90 1.32 18.37
N ASN A 102 -12.23 1.40 19.52
CA ASN A 102 -11.92 2.69 20.14
C ASN A 102 -10.57 3.23 19.60
N ALA A 103 -10.32 4.53 19.77
CA ALA A 103 -9.11 5.16 19.26
C ALA A 103 -7.82 4.59 19.91
N GLU A 104 -7.88 4.24 21.20
CA GLU A 104 -6.73 3.68 21.92
C GLU A 104 -6.37 2.26 21.45
N ALA A 105 -7.36 1.40 21.27
CA ALA A 105 -7.21 0.06 20.72
C ALA A 105 -6.72 0.14 19.28
N LEU A 106 -7.23 1.07 18.46
CA LEU A 106 -6.71 1.27 17.11
C LEU A 106 -5.20 1.56 17.13
N VAL A 107 -4.73 2.45 18.01
CA VAL A 107 -3.30 2.75 18.13
C VAL A 107 -2.51 1.53 18.60
N SER A 108 -3.04 0.78 19.57
CA SER A 108 -2.43 -0.47 20.06
C SER A 108 -2.30 -1.51 18.94
N GLU A 109 -3.38 -1.78 18.23
CA GLU A 109 -3.42 -2.75 17.13
C GLU A 109 -2.55 -2.31 15.96
N LEU A 110 -2.48 -1.01 15.65
CA LEU A 110 -1.55 -0.49 14.65
C LEU A 110 -0.08 -0.71 15.04
N ARG A 111 0.26 -0.58 16.33
CA ARG A 111 1.62 -0.87 16.82
C ARG A 111 1.95 -2.35 16.69
N LYS A 112 1.00 -3.23 17.07
CA LYS A 112 1.15 -4.69 16.89
C LYS A 112 1.32 -5.05 15.43
N PHE A 113 0.40 -4.60 14.56
CA PHE A 113 0.47 -4.84 13.12
C PHE A 113 1.79 -4.37 12.51
N LYS A 114 2.24 -3.16 12.86
CA LYS A 114 3.57 -2.70 12.44
C LYS A 114 4.65 -3.63 12.96
N SER A 115 4.69 -3.98 14.24
CA SER A 115 5.73 -4.86 14.78
C SER A 115 5.77 -6.25 14.11
N GLU A 116 4.62 -6.79 13.71
CA GLU A 116 4.54 -8.05 12.97
C GLU A 116 5.02 -7.90 11.52
N ASP A 117 4.66 -6.81 10.85
CA ASP A 117 5.19 -6.47 9.53
C ASP A 117 6.72 -6.22 9.60
N HIS A 118 7.21 -5.72 10.75
CA HIS A 118 8.64 -5.52 11.03
C HIS A 118 9.40 -6.81 11.39
N ARG A 119 8.74 -7.96 11.62
CA ARG A 119 9.46 -9.26 11.50
C ARG A 119 10.04 -9.45 10.10
N PHE A 120 9.55 -8.69 9.12
CA PHE A 120 10.05 -8.61 7.74
C PHE A 120 10.69 -7.27 7.38
N ALA A 121 10.80 -6.32 8.33
CA ALA A 121 11.59 -5.10 8.15
C ALA A 121 13.07 -5.48 8.21
N VAL A 122 13.67 -5.54 7.03
CA VAL A 122 15.09 -5.75 6.83
C VAL A 122 15.80 -4.56 7.47
N GLN A 123 16.61 -4.81 8.50
CA GLN A 123 17.58 -3.81 8.93
C GLN A 123 18.54 -3.58 7.77
N PRO A 124 18.96 -2.33 7.49
CA PRO A 124 20.00 -2.07 6.49
C PRO A 124 21.20 -2.97 6.79
N ARG A 125 21.57 -3.78 5.81
CA ARG A 125 22.67 -4.75 5.93
C ARG A 125 23.87 -4.19 5.19
N ASP A 126 25.03 -4.29 5.82
CA ASP A 126 26.29 -3.95 5.17
C ASP A 126 26.55 -4.98 4.08
N LEU A 127 26.49 -4.53 2.83
CA LEU A 127 26.97 -5.29 1.69
C LEU A 127 28.50 -5.41 1.82
N PRO A 128 29.12 -6.52 1.37
CA PRO A 128 30.56 -6.55 1.22
C PRO A 128 30.96 -5.56 0.13
N GLY A 129 32.02 -4.77 0.34
CA GLY A 129 32.45 -3.63 -0.50
C GLY A 129 32.50 -3.81 -2.03
N TYR A 130 32.44 -5.03 -2.56
CA TYR A 130 32.30 -5.30 -4.00
C TYR A 130 30.85 -5.24 -4.50
N LEU A 131 29.87 -5.26 -3.60
CA LEU A 131 28.44 -5.21 -3.89
C LEU A 131 27.79 -3.90 -3.44
N ASP A 132 28.51 -3.02 -2.76
CA ASP A 132 28.00 -1.74 -2.24
C ASP A 132 27.44 -0.85 -3.35
N ASP A 133 28.05 -0.87 -4.54
CA ASP A 133 27.58 -0.11 -5.71
C ASP A 133 26.44 -0.80 -6.47
N ASN A 134 26.07 -2.03 -6.10
CA ASN A 134 25.10 -2.83 -6.83
C ASN A 134 23.71 -2.78 -6.19
N ARG A 135 22.86 -1.89 -6.72
CA ARG A 135 21.45 -1.73 -6.32
C ARG A 135 20.61 -3.02 -6.37
N ILE A 136 21.00 -3.99 -7.20
CA ILE A 136 20.30 -5.28 -7.30
C ILE A 136 20.65 -6.20 -6.13
N ALA A 137 21.88 -6.11 -5.59
CA ALA A 137 22.34 -6.97 -4.52
C ALA A 137 21.52 -6.76 -3.24
N GLU A 138 21.23 -5.51 -2.90
CA GLU A 138 20.34 -5.15 -1.80
C GLU A 138 18.96 -5.77 -1.99
N TYR A 139 18.36 -5.59 -3.16
CA TYR A 139 17.03 -6.11 -3.48
C TYR A 139 16.94 -7.65 -3.42
N VAL A 140 17.96 -8.35 -3.93
CA VAL A 140 18.01 -9.82 -3.89
C VAL A 140 18.14 -10.34 -2.46
N LEU A 141 18.97 -9.69 -1.62
CA LEU A 141 19.10 -10.04 -0.20
C LEU A 141 17.82 -9.81 0.60
N GLU A 142 16.97 -8.88 0.17
CA GLU A 142 15.63 -8.72 0.72
C GLU A 142 14.64 -9.78 0.22
N LEU A 143 14.67 -10.08 -1.08
CA LEU A 143 13.67 -10.94 -1.71
C LEU A 143 13.81 -12.41 -1.32
N VAL A 144 15.04 -12.93 -1.24
CA VAL A 144 15.27 -14.37 -1.02
C VAL A 144 14.65 -14.89 0.28
N PRO A 145 14.87 -14.26 1.46
CA PRO A 145 14.22 -14.70 2.70
C PRO A 145 12.70 -14.58 2.63
N ARG A 146 12.19 -13.51 1.99
CA ARG A 146 10.75 -13.25 1.84
C ARG A 146 10.05 -14.33 1.01
N VAL A 147 10.66 -14.74 -0.11
CA VAL A 147 10.10 -15.78 -0.98
C VAL A 147 10.19 -17.16 -0.32
N ALA A 148 11.33 -17.50 0.30
CA ALA A 148 11.52 -18.80 0.95
C ALA A 148 10.50 -19.06 2.07
N LEU A 149 10.19 -18.05 2.88
CA LEU A 149 9.16 -18.16 3.91
C LEU A 149 7.77 -18.40 3.34
N ARG A 150 7.45 -17.82 2.17
CA ARG A 150 6.16 -17.99 1.50
C ARG A 150 6.00 -19.35 0.84
N THR A 151 7.05 -19.85 0.20
CA THR A 151 6.98 -21.09 -0.59
C THR A 151 7.26 -22.34 0.23
N SER A 152 8.07 -22.23 1.29
CA SER A 152 8.61 -23.40 1.99
C SER A 152 8.56 -23.33 3.51
N ARG A 153 8.07 -22.23 4.11
CA ARG A 153 8.14 -21.95 5.56
C ARG A 153 9.54 -22.05 6.17
N VAL A 154 10.59 -22.08 5.34
CA VAL A 154 11.98 -22.15 5.77
C VAL A 154 12.45 -20.75 6.18
N GLN A 155 12.95 -20.63 7.40
CA GLN A 155 13.61 -19.41 7.87
C GLN A 155 15.06 -19.39 7.39
N ILE A 156 15.34 -18.57 6.38
CA ILE A 156 16.72 -18.32 5.94
C ILE A 156 17.32 -17.24 6.83
N LYS A 157 18.32 -17.62 7.64
CA LYS A 157 19.16 -16.66 8.38
C LYS A 157 20.28 -16.19 7.47
N VAL A 158 20.22 -14.93 7.05
CA VAL A 158 21.33 -14.26 6.36
C VAL A 158 22.17 -13.53 7.42
N PRO A 159 23.47 -13.81 7.54
CA PRO A 159 24.35 -13.16 8.51
C PRO A 159 24.48 -11.65 8.21
N ARG A 160 24.71 -10.85 9.26
CA ARG A 160 24.83 -9.37 9.14
C ARG A 160 26.12 -8.92 8.47
N HIS A 161 27.15 -9.75 8.49
CA HIS A 161 28.45 -9.49 7.87
C HIS A 161 28.74 -10.63 6.91
N CYS A 162 28.92 -10.30 5.64
CA CYS A 162 29.33 -11.25 4.62
C CYS A 162 30.80 -11.00 4.27
N THR A 163 31.68 -11.93 4.61
CA THR A 163 33.07 -11.92 4.14
C THR A 163 33.20 -12.74 2.87
N ARG A 164 34.09 -12.31 1.97
CA ARG A 164 34.42 -13.06 0.76
C ARG A 164 35.13 -14.35 1.18
N ILE A 165 34.48 -15.48 0.95
CA ILE A 165 35.15 -16.77 0.92
C ILE A 165 35.75 -16.94 -0.47
N GLU A 166 37.08 -17.03 -0.55
CA GLU A 166 37.75 -17.49 -1.77
C GLU A 166 37.26 -18.91 -2.06
N ARG A 167 37.03 -19.20 -3.36
CA ARG A 167 36.39 -20.41 -3.91
C ARG A 167 36.46 -21.59 -2.94
N MET A 168 35.30 -22.04 -2.45
CA MET A 168 35.22 -23.32 -1.75
C MET A 168 35.81 -24.39 -2.66
N ALA A 169 36.94 -24.98 -2.25
CA ALA A 169 37.51 -26.11 -2.94
C ALA A 169 36.45 -27.23 -2.95
N PRO A 170 36.20 -27.87 -4.11
CA PRO A 170 35.29 -29.00 -4.16
C PRO A 170 35.82 -30.09 -3.22
N LYS A 171 34.95 -30.57 -2.32
CA LYS A 171 35.18 -31.80 -1.55
C LYS A 171 35.03 -33.01 -2.46
#